data_AF-A0A975M279-F1
#
_entry.id   AF-A0A975M279-F1
#
_cell.length_a   1.000
_cell.length_b   1.000
_cell.length_c   1.000
_cell.angle_alpha   90.00
_cell.angle_beta   90.00
_cell.angle_gamma   90.00
#
_symmetry.space_group_name_H-M   'P 1'
#
loop_
_entity.id
_entity.type
_entity.pdbx_description
1 polymer ?
#
loop_
_entity_poly.entity_id
_entity_poly.type
_entity_poly.pdbx_seq_one_letter_code
_entity_poly.pdbx_strand_id
1 'polypeptide(L)'
;MDITTPIGRAMVSIIASFNQMQVEIQNEKIREGIENAKAHGKRIERKPILNDKVKMIQALKNEGYTNQEIANYFDISKRSVINYSKLSG
;
A
#
# COMPACT_ATOMS: atom_id res chain seq x y z
N MET A 1 -9.52 -35.34 -14.89
CA MET A 1 -8.10 -35.45 -14.48
C MET A 1 -8.10 -35.96 -13.05
N ASP A 2 -7.64 -37.18 -12.82
CA ASP A 2 -7.67 -37.78 -11.49
C ASP A 2 -6.35 -37.48 -10.74
N ILE A 3 -6.43 -36.58 -9.76
CA ILE A 3 -5.30 -36.12 -8.94
C ILE A 3 -4.90 -37.14 -7.86
N THR A 4 -5.65 -38.23 -7.70
CA THR A 4 -5.33 -39.31 -6.74
C THR A 4 -4.39 -40.35 -7.33
N THR A 5 -4.16 -40.32 -8.65
CA THR A 5 -3.17 -41.16 -9.32
C THR A 5 -1.75 -40.61 -9.13
N PRO A 6 -0.70 -41.47 -9.13
CA PRO A 6 0.69 -40.99 -9.09
C PRO A 6 1.03 -39.99 -10.19
N ILE A 7 0.51 -40.22 -11.41
CA ILE A 7 0.68 -39.32 -12.56
C ILE A 7 -0.05 -37.99 -12.32
N GLY A 8 -1.29 -38.03 -11.82
CA GLY A 8 -2.05 -36.83 -11.49
C GLY A 8 -1.36 -35.96 -10.44
N ARG A 9 -0.78 -36.57 -9.39
CA ARG A 9 0.02 -35.84 -8.39
C ARG A 9 1.27 -35.21 -9.00
N ALA A 10 2.01 -35.96 -9.82
CA ALA A 10 3.20 -35.45 -10.48
C ALA A 10 2.88 -34.25 -11.38
N MET A 11 1.78 -34.30 -12.14
CA MET A 11 1.33 -33.19 -12.98
C MET A 11 0.96 -31.96 -12.15
N VAL A 12 0.27 -32.13 -11.02
CA VAL A 12 -0.05 -31.01 -10.11
C VAL A 12 1.23 -30.35 -9.60
N SER A 13 2.24 -31.13 -9.20
CA SER A 13 3.53 -30.59 -8.75
C SER A 13 4.24 -29.80 -9.85
N ILE A 14 4.24 -30.29 -11.09
CA ILE A 14 4.83 -29.58 -12.23
C ILE A 14 4.10 -28.24 -12.49
N ILE A 15 2.76 -28.26 -12.48
CA ILE A 15 1.94 -27.06 -12.68
C ILE A 15 2.18 -26.04 -11.55
N ALA A 16 2.28 -26.50 -10.31
CA ALA A 16 2.58 -25.65 -9.18
C ALA A 16 3.95 -24.97 -9.33
N SER A 17 4.99 -25.73 -9.68
CA SER A 17 6.33 -25.19 -9.93
C SER A 17 6.35 -24.19 -11.08
N PHE A 18 5.61 -24.48 -12.16
CA PHE A 18 5.52 -23.56 -13.30
C PHE A 18 4.80 -22.25 -12.95
N ASN A 19 3.72 -22.32 -12.17
CA ASN A 19 3.04 -21.13 -11.68
C ASN A 19 3.93 -20.29 -10.77
N GLN A 20 4.70 -20.92 -9.89
CA GLN A 20 5.65 -20.23 -9.01
C GLN A 20 6.69 -19.46 -9.85
N MET A 21 7.29 -20.11 -10.85
CA MET A 21 8.23 -19.47 -11.77
C MET A 21 7.60 -18.29 -12.54
N GLN A 22 6.36 -18.43 -13.00
CA GLN A 22 5.68 -17.32 -13.69
C GLN A 22 5.45 -16.11 -12.78
N VAL A 23 5.07 -16.32 -11.53
CA VAL A 23 4.87 -15.25 -10.55
C VAL A 23 6.20 -14.51 -10.29
N GLU A 24 7.30 -15.24 -10.18
CA GLU A 24 8.64 -14.64 -10.03
C GLU A 24 8.99 -13.75 -11.21
N ILE A 25 8.86 -14.24 -12.44
CA ILE A 25 9.08 -13.46 -13.66
C ILE A 25 8.16 -12.23 -13.73
N GLN A 26 6.89 -12.38 -13.33
CA GLN A 26 5.94 -11.27 -13.35
C GLN A 26 6.32 -10.19 -12.32
N ASN A 27 6.78 -10.58 -11.15
CA ASN A 27 7.24 -9.65 -10.11
C ASN A 27 8.47 -8.85 -10.54
N GLU A 28 9.43 -9.49 -11.22
CA GLU A 28 10.59 -8.82 -11.82
C GLU A 28 10.14 -7.73 -12.79
N LYS A 29 9.24 -8.06 -13.73
CA LYS A 29 8.71 -7.09 -14.70
C LYS A 29 7.91 -5.96 -14.04
N ILE A 30 7.12 -6.26 -13.01
CA ILE A 30 6.39 -5.22 -12.25
C ILE A 30 7.39 -4.27 -11.59
N ARG A 31 8.47 -4.79 -11.02
CA ARG A 31 9.52 -3.97 -10.40
C ARG A 31 10.20 -3.06 -11.41
N GLU A 32 10.60 -3.58 -12.56
CA GLU A 32 11.15 -2.78 -13.67
C GLU A 32 10.18 -1.68 -14.12
N GLY A 33 8.89 -2.02 -14.26
CA GLY A 33 7.84 -1.07 -14.61
C GLY A 33 7.66 0.03 -13.56
N ILE A 34 7.72 -0.32 -12.27
CA ILE A 34 7.67 0.61 -11.14
C ILE A 34 8.89 1.54 -11.14
N GLU A 35 10.09 1.01 -11.35
CA GLU A 35 11.33 1.78 -11.40
C GLU A 35 11.33 2.74 -12.59
N ASN A 36 10.90 2.28 -13.76
CA ASN A 36 10.76 3.13 -14.94
C ASN A 36 9.73 4.26 -14.72
N ALA A 37 8.57 3.94 -14.15
CA ALA A 37 7.55 4.94 -13.84
C ALA A 37 8.05 5.97 -12.80
N LYS A 38 8.81 5.53 -11.78
CA LYS A 38 9.47 6.43 -10.83
C LYS A 38 10.50 7.34 -11.52
N ALA A 39 11.30 6.80 -12.44
CA ALA A 39 12.28 7.58 -13.22
C ALA A 39 11.60 8.68 -14.07
N HIS A 40 10.40 8.41 -14.57
CA HIS A 40 9.57 9.38 -15.30
C HIS A 40 8.76 10.30 -14.38
N GLY A 41 9.02 10.30 -13.07
CA GLY A 41 8.39 11.19 -12.10
C GLY A 41 6.95 10.81 -11.71
N LYS A 42 6.46 9.63 -12.12
CA LYS A 42 5.12 9.16 -11.73
C LYS A 42 5.13 8.69 -10.29
N ARG A 43 4.29 9.30 -9.44
CA ARG A 43 4.02 8.80 -8.09
C ARG A 43 3.13 7.57 -8.15
N ILE A 44 3.64 6.43 -7.65
CA ILE A 44 2.93 5.13 -7.62
C ILE A 44 2.27 4.89 -6.26
N GLU A 45 2.70 5.63 -5.24
CA GLU A 45 2.15 5.57 -3.90
C GLU A 45 0.74 6.17 -3.79
N ARG A 46 0.03 5.78 -2.72
CA ARG A 46 -1.26 6.36 -2.37
C ARG A 46 -1.10 7.88 -2.22
N LYS A 47 -1.98 8.64 -2.87
CA LYS A 47 -2.00 10.11 -2.73
C LYS A 47 -2.16 10.47 -1.24
N PRO A 48 -1.28 11.33 -0.68
CA PRO A 48 -1.47 11.85 0.67
C PRO A 48 -2.77 12.67 0.73
N ILE A 49 -3.28 12.88 1.95
CA ILE A 49 -4.38 13.84 2.13
C ILE A 49 -3.92 15.23 1.68
N LEU A 50 -4.88 16.06 1.27
CA LEU A 50 -4.65 17.43 0.85
C LEU A 50 -3.82 18.19 1.91
N ASN A 51 -2.80 18.92 1.45
CA ASN A 51 -1.91 19.70 2.33
C ASN A 51 -2.68 20.67 3.24
N ASP A 52 -3.80 21.22 2.76
CA ASP A 52 -4.63 22.14 3.55
C ASP A 52 -5.28 21.45 4.75
N LYS A 53 -5.69 20.18 4.59
CA LYS A 53 -6.20 19.37 5.71
C LYS A 53 -5.09 19.09 6.73
N VAL A 54 -3.86 18.85 6.28
CA VAL A 54 -2.71 18.66 7.18
C VAL A 54 -2.44 19.91 8.00
N LYS A 55 -2.42 21.09 7.35
CA LYS A 55 -2.25 22.38 8.02
C LYS A 55 -3.34 22.65 9.05
N MET A 56 -4.60 22.35 8.71
CA MET A 56 -5.72 22.55 9.63
C MET A 56 -5.66 21.60 10.84
N ILE A 57 -5.27 20.34 10.63
CA ILE A 57 -5.02 19.38 11.73
C ILE A 57 -3.94 19.91 12.67
N GLN A 58 -2.87 20.50 12.14
CA GLN A 58 -1.79 21.09 12.94
C GLN A 58 -2.23 22.35 13.70
N ALA A 59 -3.00 23.24 13.06
CA ALA A 59 -3.55 24.42 13.71
C ALA A 59 -4.42 24.05 14.92
N LEU A 60 -5.37 23.12 14.74
CA LEU A 60 -6.22 22.63 15.83
C LEU A 60 -5.41 21.92 16.93
N LYS A 61 -4.35 21.20 16.55
CA LYS A 61 -3.44 20.59 17.52
C LYS A 61 -2.73 21.64 18.40
N ASN A 62 -2.28 22.73 17.79
CA ASN A 62 -1.62 23.84 18.49
C ASN A 62 -2.58 24.65 19.37
N GLU A 63 -3.85 24.72 18.99
CA GLU A 63 -4.93 25.33 19.80
C GLU A 63 -5.32 24.47 21.01
N GLY A 64 -4.79 23.24 21.13
CA GLY A 64 -5.00 22.37 22.29
C GLY A 64 -6.10 21.33 22.13
N TYR A 65 -6.69 21.19 20.93
CA TYR A 65 -7.68 20.14 20.67
C TYR A 65 -7.08 18.74 20.78
N THR A 66 -7.88 17.80 21.28
CA THR A 66 -7.48 16.41 21.38
C THR A 66 -7.46 15.74 20.00
N ASN A 67 -6.64 14.69 19.85
CA ASN A 67 -6.61 13.91 18.62
C ASN A 67 -7.98 13.29 18.27
N GLN A 68 -8.85 13.07 19.26
CA GLN A 68 -10.16 12.47 19.06
C GLN A 68 -11.15 13.49 18.49
N GLU A 69 -11.14 14.73 19.00
CA GLU A 69 -11.99 15.81 18.49
C GLU A 69 -11.65 16.14 17.03
N ILE A 70 -10.35 16.22 16.73
CA ILE A 70 -9.87 16.46 15.36
C ILE A 70 -10.26 15.30 14.42
N ALA A 71 -10.16 14.06 14.90
CA ALA A 71 -10.56 12.87 14.14
C ALA A 71 -12.05 12.89 13.78
N ASN A 72 -12.90 13.23 14.76
CA ASN A 72 -14.35 13.33 14.56
C ASN A 72 -14.71 14.48 13.61
N TYR A 73 -14.00 15.62 13.70
CA TYR A 73 -14.25 16.78 12.85
C TYR A 73 -13.94 16.52 11.36
N PHE A 74 -12.88 15.76 11.08
CA PHE A 74 -12.44 15.47 9.71
C PHE A 74 -12.92 14.12 9.16
N ASP A 75 -13.69 13.36 9.93
CA ASP A 75 -14.10 11.99 9.62
C ASP A 75 -12.92 11.09 9.21
N ILE A 76 -11.85 11.13 10.02
CA ILE A 76 -10.64 10.32 9.80
C ILE A 76 -10.28 9.56 11.06
N SER A 77 -9.51 8.48 10.90
CA SER A 77 -9.04 7.72 12.05
C SER A 77 -8.12 8.56 12.95
N LYS A 78 -8.18 8.34 14.27
CA LYS A 78 -7.24 8.91 15.24
C LYS A 78 -5.77 8.63 14.88
N ARG A 79 -5.49 7.45 14.29
CA ARG A 79 -4.16 7.07 13.81
C ARG A 79 -3.69 8.01 12.69
N SER A 80 -4.57 8.33 11.75
CA SER A 80 -4.31 9.28 10.67
C SER A 80 -3.94 10.66 11.21
N VAL A 81 -4.72 11.18 12.18
CA VAL A 81 -4.42 12.47 12.84
C VAL A 81 -3.02 12.49 13.46
N ILE A 82 -2.66 11.43 14.20
CA ILE A 82 -1.33 11.31 14.83
C ILE A 82 -0.22 11.28 13.78
N ASN A 83 -0.41 10.55 12.67
CA ASN A 83 0.58 10.47 11.61
C ASN A 83 0.77 11.84 10.92
N TYR A 84 -0.31 12.58 10.67
CA TYR A 84 -0.24 13.90 10.03
C TYR A 84 0.29 15.00 10.96
N SER A 85 0.02 14.91 12.26
CA SER A 85 0.60 15.80 13.27
C SER A 85 2.11 15.65 13.40
N LYS A 86 2.69 14.52 12.96
CA LYS A 86 4.14 14.24 13.03
C LYS A 86 4.88 14.52 11.72
N LEU A 87 4.17 14.82 10.63
CA LEU A 87 4.76 14.96 9.29
C LEU A 87 5.52 16.30 9.09
N SER A 88 5.77 17.04 10.15
CA SER A 88 6.60 18.24 10.17
C SER A 88 8.07 17.86 10.40
N GLY A 89 8.74 17.58 9.28
CA GLY A 89 10.18 17.38 9.13
C GLY A 89 10.52 17.53 7.66
#